data_AF-A0A838WKV9-F1
#
_entry.id   AF-A0A838WKV9-F1
#
_cell.length_a   1.000
_cell.length_b   1.000
_cell.length_c   1.000
_cell.angle_alpha   90.00
_cell.angle_beta   90.00
_cell.angle_gamma   90.00
#
_symmetry.space_group_name_H-M   'P 1'
#
loop_
_entity.id
_entity.type
_entity.pdbx_description
1 polymer ?
#
loop_
_entity_poly.entity_id
_entity_poly.type
_entity_poly.pdbx_seq_one_letter_code
_entity_poly.pdbx_strand_id
1 'polypeptide(L)' 'MTQDELVIYYPDGSKFLSPVELSNYAEQETERAEREKLLKEQETQRAEREKLLKEQETQRAERERLIKEQET' A
#
# COMPACT_ATOMS: atom_id res chain seq x y z
N MET A 1 -29.79 -16.30 23.16
CA MET A 1 -28.77 -17.00 23.96
C MET A 1 -27.45 -16.37 23.55
N THR A 2 -26.89 -15.47 24.36
CA THR A 2 -25.55 -14.95 24.12
C THR A 2 -24.59 -16.13 24.31
N GLN A 3 -23.80 -16.46 23.29
CA GLN A 3 -22.71 -17.41 23.46
C GLN A 3 -21.71 -16.73 24.41
N ASP A 4 -21.74 -17.10 25.68
CA ASP A 4 -20.64 -16.82 26.59
C ASP A 4 -19.41 -17.55 26.02
N GLU A 5 -18.55 -16.79 25.35
CA GLU A 5 -17.27 -17.29 24.85
C GLU A 5 -16.37 -17.50 26.07
N LEU A 6 -16.01 -18.75 26.35
CA LEU A 6 -15.05 -19.06 27.40
C LEU A 6 -13.67 -18.54 26.97
N VAL A 7 -13.25 -17.45 27.59
CA VAL A 7 -11.92 -16.87 27.37
C VAL A 7 -10.96 -17.37 28.44
N ILE A 8 -9.87 -18.02 28.01
CA ILE A 8 -8.80 -18.47 28.89
C ILE A 8 -7.66 -17.46 28.82
N TYR A 9 -7.07 -17.12 29.97
CA TYR A 9 -5.93 -16.22 30.08
C TYR A 9 -4.74 -16.94 30.73
N TYR A 10 -3.54 -16.63 30.26
CA TYR A 10 -2.28 -17.02 30.89
C TYR A 10 -2.00 -16.13 32.12
N PRO A 11 -1.07 -16.53 33.03
CA PRO A 11 -0.73 -15.74 34.22
C PRO A 11 -0.15 -14.34 33.95
N ASP A 12 0.36 -14.11 32.73
CA ASP A 12 0.83 -12.81 32.24
C ASP A 12 -0.31 -11.90 31.75
N GLY A 13 -1.56 -12.40 31.77
CA GLY A 13 -2.75 -11.70 31.29
C GLY A 13 -3.02 -11.86 29.79
N SER A 14 -2.21 -12.63 29.06
CA SER A 14 -2.40 -12.87 27.62
C SER A 14 -3.57 -13.83 27.37
N LYS A 15 -4.44 -13.55 26.38
CA LYS A 15 -5.51 -14.49 25.97
C LYS A 15 -4.87 -15.74 25.35
N PHE A 16 -5.29 -16.91 25.82
CA PHE A 16 -5.00 -18.18 25.16
C PHE A 16 -5.77 -18.22 23.84
N LEU A 17 -5.03 -18.24 22.74
CA LEU A 17 -5.56 -18.49 21.42
C LEU A 17 -5.29 -19.95 21.07
N SER A 18 -6.33 -20.66 20.65
CA SER A 18 -6.18 -22.02 20.13
C SER A 18 -5.27 -22.02 18.88
N PRO A 19 -4.66 -23.16 18.52
CA PRO A 19 -3.85 -23.25 17.30
C PRO A 19 -4.57 -22.76 16.04
N VAL A 20 -5.90 -22.95 15.96
CA VAL A 20 -6.72 -22.45 14.85
C VAL A 20 -6.87 -20.93 14.88
N GLU A 21 -7.12 -20.33 16.05
CA GLU A 21 -7.19 -18.87 16.20
C GLU A 21 -5.84 -18.20 15.92
N LEU A 22 -4.73 -18.82 16.33
CA LEU A 22 -3.39 -18.34 16.01
C LEU A 22 -3.11 -18.38 14.51
N SER A 23 -3.46 -19.47 13.83
CA SER A 23 -3.34 -19.56 12.37
C SER A 23 -4.18 -18.49 11.67
N ASN A 24 -5.45 -18.35 12.04
CA ASN A 24 -6.33 -17.34 11.46
C ASN A 24 -5.81 -15.91 11.68
N TYR A 25 -5.27 -15.62 12.86
CA TYR A 25 -4.66 -14.32 13.15
C TYR A 25 -3.40 -14.08 12.31
N ALA A 26 -2.53 -15.10 12.20
CA ALA A 26 -1.33 -15.01 11.37
C ALA A 26 -1.68 -14.81 9.89
N GLU A 27 -2.63 -15.58 9.36
CA GLU A 27 -3.14 -15.43 7.99
C GLU A 27 -3.71 -14.03 7.77
N GLN A 28 -4.55 -13.54 8.69
CA GLN A 28 -5.11 -12.19 8.60
C GLN A 28 -4.02 -11.10 8.60
N GLU A 29 -2.99 -11.23 9.44
CA GLU A 29 -1.87 -10.28 9.46
C GLU A 29 -1.05 -10.36 8.16
N THR A 30 -0.86 -11.55 7.59
CA THR A 30 -0.20 -11.68 6.28
C THR A 30 -1.01 -11.04 5.16
N GLU A 31 -2.33 -11.27 5.10
CA GLU A 31 -3.21 -10.65 4.11
C GLU A 31 -3.22 -9.13 4.21
N ARG A 32 -3.23 -8.59 5.44
CA ARG A 32 -3.11 -7.14 5.68
C ARG A 32 -1.80 -6.60 5.15
N ALA A 33 -0.68 -7.26 5.45
CA ALA A 33 0.64 -6.84 5.00
C ALA A 33 0.77 -6.90 3.46
N GLU A 34 0.22 -7.94 2.82
CA GLU A 34 0.18 -8.05 1.36
C GLU A 34 -0.68 -6.95 0.73
N ARG A 35 -1.85 -6.67 1.30
CA ARG A 35 -2.72 -5.59 0.83
C ARG A 35 -2.05 -4.22 0.96
N GLU A 36 -1.35 -3.96 2.06
CA GLU A 36 -0.60 -2.72 2.25
C GLU A 36 0.53 -2.57 1.22
N LYS A 37 1.28 -3.64 0.96
CA LYS A 37 2.31 -3.66 -0.10
C LYS A 37 1.71 -3.34 -1.47
N LEU A 38 0.58 -3.96 -1.81
CA LEU A 38 -0.10 -3.72 -3.09
C LEU A 38 -0.54 -2.27 -3.24
N LEU A 39 -1.10 -1.67 -2.19
CA LEU A 39 -1.49 -0.26 -2.19
C LEU A 39 -0.29 0.66 -2.37
N LYS A 40 0.81 0.38 -1.66
CA LYS A 40 2.06 1.15 -1.78
C LYS A 40 2.66 1.06 -3.19
N GLU A 41 2.64 -0.13 -3.79
CA GLU A 41 3.10 -0.33 -5.16
C GLU A 41 2.23 0.43 -6.16
N GLN A 42 0.90 0.39 -5.99
CA GLN A 42 -0.02 1.15 -6.82
C GLN A 42 0.21 2.66 -6.71
N GLU A 43 0.44 3.18 -5.51
CA GLU A 43 0.77 4.59 -5.29
C GLU A 43 2.09 4.98 -5.97
N THR A 44 3.11 4.11 -5.87
CA THR A 44 4.40 4.31 -6.51
C THR A 44 4.26 4.37 -8.03
N GLN A 45 3.53 3.42 -8.63
CA GLN A 45 3.27 3.42 -10.08
C GLN A 45 2.51 4.66 -10.54
N ARG A 46 1.55 5.16 -9.75
CA ARG A 46 0.85 6.42 -10.06
C ARG A 46 1.79 7.61 -10.01
N ALA A 47 2.65 7.69 -9.00
CA ALA A 47 3.65 8.76 -8.87
C ALA A 47 4.67 8.72 -10.01
N GLU A 48 5.14 7.54 -10.43
CA GLU A 48 6.02 7.39 -11.58
C GLU A 48 5.36 7.82 -12.88
N ARG A 49 4.10 7.43 -13.10
CA ARG A 49 3.33 7.85 -14.27
C ARG A 49 3.15 9.37 -14.32
N GLU A 50 2.87 10.00 -13.17
CA GLU A 50 2.75 11.46 -13.08
C GLU A 50 4.08 12.15 -13.40
N LYS A 51 5.20 11.65 -12.87
CA LYS A 51 6.54 12.16 -13.19
C LYS A 51 6.83 12.06 -14.69
N LEU A 52 6.52 10.93 -15.31
CA LEU A 52 6.73 10.73 -16.74
C LEU A 52 5.90 11.72 -17.58
N LEU A 53 4.64 11.95 -17.21
CA LEU A 53 3.80 12.94 -17.90
C LEU A 53 4.36 14.35 -17.76
N LYS A 54 4.79 14.74 -16.55
CA LYS A 54 5.40 16.04 -16.29
C LYS A 54 6.69 16.23 -17.09
N GLU A 55 7.53 15.20 -17.16
CA GLU A 55 8.77 15.23 -17.95
C GLU A 55 8.48 15.37 -19.45
N GLN A 56 7.45 14.69 -19.94
CA GLN A 56 7.02 14.82 -21.33
C GLN A 56 6.52 16.24 -21.64
N GLU A 57 5.76 16.85 -20.74
CA GLU A 57 5.32 18.25 -20.88
C GLU A 57 6.51 19.21 -20.87
N THR A 58 7.48 19.05 -19.97
CA THR A 58 8.67 19.90 -19.94
C THR A 58 9.48 19.78 -21.23
N GLN A 59 9.69 18.57 -21.73
CA GLN A 59 10.40 18.37 -23.00
C GLN A 59 9.68 19.02 -24.19
N ARG A 60 8.34 18.96 -24.22
CA ARG A 60 7.55 19.64 -25.26
C ARG A 60 7.69 21.15 -25.17
N ALA A 61 7.59 21.71 -23.97
CA ALA A 61 7.74 23.13 -23.75
C ALA A 61 9.15 23.64 -24.11
N GLU A 62 10.20 22.87 -23.79
CA GLU A 62 11.58 23.19 -24.19
C GLU A 62 11.77 23.15 -25.70
N ARG A 63 11.21 22.13 -26.39
CA ARG A 63 11.24 22.07 -27.85
C ARG A 63 10.52 23.26 -28.49
N GLU A 64 9.35 23.62 -27.99
CA GLU A 64 8.61 24.78 -28.52
C GLU A 64 9.38 26.09 -28.32
N ARG A 65 10.03 26.26 -27.17
CA ARG A 65 10.91 27.41 -26.91
C ARG A 65 12.08 27.45 -27.89
N LEU A 66 12.75 26.32 -28.12
CA LEU A 66 13.88 26.24 -29.05
C LEU A 66 13.46 26.58 -30.49
N ILE A 67 12.29 26.10 -30.92
CA ILE A 67 11.75 26.42 -32.25
C ILE A 67 11.46 27.91 -32.36
N LYS A 68 10.75 28.50 -31.38
CA LYS A 68 10.49 29.94 -31.35
C LYS A 68 11.78 30.76 -31.41
N GLU A 69 12.80 30.38 -30.64
CA GLU A 69 14.09 31.07 -30.64
C GLU A 69 14.81 30.97 -31.99
N GLN A 70 14.69 29.86 -32.72
CA GLN A 70 15.24 29.73 -34.08
C GLN A 70 14.46 30.51 -35.14
N GLU A 71 13.17 30.78 -34.90
CA GLU A 71 12.30 31.55 -35.79
C GLU A 71 12.34 33.07 -35.53
N THR A 72 13.08 33.55 -34.49
CA THR A 72 13.26 34.97 -34.16
C THR A 72 14.61 35.50 -34.61
#